data_AF-A0A7J4IFK4-F1
#
_entry.id   AF-A0A7J4IFK4-F1
#
_cell.length_a   1.000
_cell.length_b   1.000
_cell.length_c   1.000
_cell.angle_alpha   90.00
_cell.angle_beta   90.00
_cell.angle_gamma   90.00
#
_symmetry.space_group_name_H-M   'P 1'
#
loop_
_entity.id
_entity.type
_entity.pdbx_description
1 polymer ?
#
loop_
_entity_poly.entity_id
_entity_poly.type
_entity_poly.pdbx_seq_one_letter_code
_entity_poly.pdbx_strand_id
1 'polypeptide(L)' 'MTSLLGNTTTMNGEVYLHLHITIGNVEHKTMGGHLTSAVISATFEGIIDIIDDQVTREYHEDVGLNLLKL' A
#
# COMPACT_ATOMS: atom_id res chain seq x y z
N MET A 1 -5.12 -9.45 10.60
CA MET A 1 -4.72 -8.10 10.17
C MET A 1 -5.49 -7.10 11.02
N THR A 2 -4.83 -6.12 11.63
CA THR A 2 -5.51 -5.09 12.43
C THR A 2 -5.75 -3.82 11.60
N SER A 3 -4.87 -3.51 10.64
CA SER A 3 -5.07 -2.44 9.67
C SER A 3 -4.32 -2.74 8.36
N LEU A 4 -4.88 -2.24 7.26
CA LEU A 4 -4.20 -2.08 5.96
C LEU A 4 -4.56 -0.69 5.46
N LEU A 5 -3.54 0.13 5.18
CA LEU A 5 -3.72 1.50 4.73
C LEU A 5 -2.76 1.78 3.59
N GLY A 6 -3.22 2.51 2.58
CA GLY A 6 -2.37 2.87 1.46
C GLY A 6 -3.14 3.60 0.38
N ASN A 7 -2.52 3.68 -0.80
CA ASN A 7 -3.13 4.28 -1.97
C ASN A 7 -2.86 3.43 -3.22
N THR A 8 -3.76 3.61 -4.19
CA THR A 8 -3.64 3.13 -5.55
C THR A 8 -3.34 4.35 -6.43
N THR A 9 -2.23 4.28 -7.16
CA THR A 9 -1.74 5.33 -8.06
C THR A 9 -1.34 4.69 -9.39
N THR A 10 -0.76 5.46 -10.33
CA THR A 10 -0.14 4.88 -11.54
C THR A 10 1.33 5.24 -11.67
N MET A 11 2.10 4.37 -12.33
CA MET A 11 3.48 4.66 -12.73
C MET A 11 3.74 3.97 -14.07
N ASN A 12 4.24 4.72 -15.07
CA ASN A 12 4.47 4.20 -16.43
C ASN A 12 3.23 3.55 -17.07
N GLY A 13 2.03 4.07 -16.77
CA GLY A 13 0.75 3.55 -17.28
C GLY A 13 0.18 2.36 -16.52
N GLU A 14 0.92 1.79 -15.57
CA GLU A 14 0.50 0.62 -14.79
C GLU A 14 0.02 0.99 -13.39
N VAL A 15 -0.83 0.14 -12.80
CA VAL A 15 -1.29 0.29 -11.41
C VAL A 15 -0.10 0.18 -10.46
N TYR A 16 0.03 1.16 -9.57
CA TYR A 16 1.05 1.20 -8.53
C TYR A 16 0.40 1.28 -7.15
N LEU A 17 0.55 0.22 -6.36
CA LEU A 17 0.07 0.13 -4.99
C LEU A 17 1.17 0.52 -4.02
N HIS A 18 0.85 1.39 -3.06
CA HIS A 18 1.70 1.62 -1.90
C HIS A 18 0.89 1.34 -0.64
N LEU A 19 1.14 0.18 -0.02
CA LEU A 19 0.39 -0.33 1.12
C LEU A 19 1.29 -0.50 2.35
N HIS A 20 0.77 -0.14 3.50
CA HIS A 20 1.33 -0.44 4.82
C HIS A 20 0.32 -1.26 5.61
N ILE A 21 0.82 -2.21 6.39
CA ILE A 21 -0.02 -3.15 7.14
C ILE A 21 0.38 -3.17 8.61
N THR A 22 -0.58 -3.42 9.49
CA THR A 22 -0.34 -3.90 10.85
C THR A 22 -0.99 -5.26 11.05
N ILE A 23 -0.23 -6.22 11.57
CA ILE A 23 -0.67 -7.58 11.83
C ILE A 23 -0.36 -7.97 13.28
N GLY A 24 -1.27 -8.72 13.91
CA GLY A 24 -1.08 -9.32 15.22
C GLY A 24 -0.77 -10.80 15.10
N ASN A 25 0.08 -11.32 15.99
CA ASN A 25 0.32 -12.76 16.13
C ASN A 25 -0.54 -13.36 17.26
N VAL A 26 -0.41 -14.67 17.49
CA VAL A 26 -1.15 -15.42 18.53
C VAL A 26 -0.82 -14.99 19.96
N GLU A 27 0.31 -14.30 20.18
CA GLU A 27 0.71 -13.74 21.47
C GLU A 27 0.22 -12.28 21.66
N HIS A 28 -0.65 -11.80 20.76
CA HIS A 28 -1.12 -10.41 20.70
C HIS A 28 -0.03 -9.37 20.45
N LYS A 29 1.15 -9.77 19.98
CA LYS A 29 2.21 -8.83 19.55
C LYS A 29 1.92 -8.34 18.14
N THR A 30 2.13 -7.04 17.92
CA THR A 30 1.92 -6.39 16.63
C THR A 30 3.22 -6.20 15.86
N MET A 31 3.17 -6.44 14.55
CA MET A 31 4.20 -6.12 13.58
C MET A 31 3.59 -5.22 12.52
N GLY A 32 4.35 -4.26 12.00
CA GLY A 32 3.87 -3.38 10.94
C GLY A 32 4.98 -2.81 10.08
N GLY A 33 4.59 -2.28 8.92
CA GLY A 33 5.50 -1.69 7.95
C GLY A 33 4.96 -1.75 6.52
N HIS A 34 5.85 -1.56 5.55
CA HIS A 34 5.53 -1.66 4.13
C HIS A 34 5.17 -3.10 3.75
N LEU A 35 4.03 -3.28 3.08
CA LEU A 35 3.55 -4.59 2.65
C LEU A 35 4.06 -4.91 1.25
N THR A 36 4.96 -5.89 1.13
CA THR A 36 5.37 -6.44 -0.17
C THR A 36 4.38 -7.49 -0.67
N SER A 37 3.98 -8.43 0.20
CA SER A 37 2.99 -9.46 -0.12
C SER A 37 2.45 -10.10 1.15
N ALA A 38 1.24 -10.64 1.06
CA ALA A 38 0.61 -11.44 2.11
C ALA A 38 -0.41 -12.41 1.48
N VAL A 39 -0.70 -13.51 2.20
CA VAL A 39 -1.71 -14.49 1.78
C VAL A 39 -2.96 -14.31 2.64
N ILE A 40 -4.11 -14.20 1.99
CA ILE A 40 -5.41 -14.15 2.65
C ILE A 40 -5.80 -15.57 3.04
N SER A 41 -5.96 -15.83 4.34
CA SER A 41 -6.31 -17.17 4.83
C SER A 41 -7.82 -17.43 4.85
N ALA A 42 -8.64 -16.43 5.19
CA ALA A 42 -10.08 -16.59 5.36
C ALA A 42 -10.85 -15.52 4.57
N THR A 43 -10.78 -14.26 5.01
CA THR A 43 -11.39 -13.13 4.30
C THR A 43 -10.42 -11.95 4.21
N PHE A 44 -10.64 -11.12 3.20
CA PHE A 44 -10.12 -9.76 3.11
C PHE A 44 -11.29 -8.83 2.85
N GLU A 45 -11.48 -7.87 3.75
CA GLU A 45 -12.55 -6.90 3.70
C GLU A 45 -11.92 -5.52 3.64
N GLY A 46 -11.85 -4.96 2.44
CA GLY A 46 -11.24 -3.65 2.17
C GLY A 46 -12.25 -2.68 1.56
N ILE A 47 -12.09 -1.40 1.86
CA ILE A 47 -12.85 -0.30 1.28
C ILE A 47 -11.89 0.51 0.41
N ILE A 48 -12.30 0.83 -0.81
CA ILE A 48 -11.57 1.68 -1.73
C ILE A 48 -12.39 2.95 -1.91
N ASP A 49 -11.79 4.10 -1.59
CA ASP A 49 -12.36 5.41 -1.88
C ASP A 49 -11.73 5.94 -3.18
N ILE A 50 -12.57 6.44 -4.09
CA ILE A 50 -12.16 6.83 -5.45
C ILE A 50 -12.16 8.35 -5.54
N ILE A 51 -11.08 8.89 -6.09
CA ILE A 51 -10.95 10.31 -6.41
C ILE A 51 -11.17 10.55 -7.91
N ASP A 52 -11.68 11.74 -8.27
CA ASP A 52 -11.86 12.18 -9.66
C ASP A 52 -10.59 12.87 -10.19
N ASP A 53 -9.45 12.19 -10.05
CA ASP A 53 -8.14 12.65 -10.53
C ASP A 53 -7.19 11.47 -10.72
N GLN A 54 -6.11 11.66 -11.49
CA GLN A 54 -5.05 10.68 -11.67
C GLN A 54 -3.77 11.11 -10.97
N VAL A 55 -3.43 10.39 -9.90
CA VAL A 55 -2.16 10.58 -9.20
C VAL A 55 -1.12 9.62 -9.77
N THR A 56 0.00 10.17 -10.23
CA THR A 56 1.12 9.40 -10.80
C THR A 56 2.32 9.35 -9.86
N ARG A 57 3.34 8.57 -10.22
CA ARG A 57 4.63 8.53 -9.52
C ARG A 57 5.80 8.68 -10.47
N GLU A 58 6.89 9.26 -9.96
CA GLU A 58 8.18 9.34 -10.64
C GLU A 58 9.31 8.86 -9.72
N TYR A 59 10.32 8.22 -10.30
CA TYR A 59 11.50 7.77 -9.56
C TYR A 59 12.40 8.96 -9.25
N HIS A 60 12.75 9.12 -7.97
CA HIS A 60 13.67 10.17 -7.52
C HIS A 60 15.06 9.58 -7.30
N GLU A 61 16.03 9.93 -8.16
CA GLU A 61 17.36 9.30 -8.18
C GLU A 61 18.12 9.47 -6.86
N ASP A 62 18.14 10.66 -6.27
CA ASP A 62 18.89 10.92 -5.03
C ASP A 62 18.35 10.16 -3.81
N VAL A 63 17.06 9.82 -3.82
CA VAL A 63 16.36 9.16 -2.70
C VAL A 63 16.21 7.66 -2.95
N GLY A 64 16.23 7.24 -4.22
CA GLY A 64 16.06 5.85 -4.62
C GLY A 64 14.62 5.34 -4.49
N LEU A 65 13.61 6.22 -4.52
CA LEU A 65 12.21 5.89 -4.27
C LEU A 65 11.26 6.46 -5.33
N ASN A 66 10.12 5.81 -5.52
CA ASN A 66 9.02 6.30 -6.37
C ASN A 66 8.13 7.25 -5.57
N LEU A 67 8.28 8.55 -5.80
CA LEU A 67 7.54 9.59 -5.09
C LEU A 67 6.26 9.96 -5.85
N LEU A 68 5.29 10.53 -5.12
CA LEU A 68 4.08 11.05 -5.74
C LEU A 68 4.42 12.23 -6.64
N LYS A 69 3.84 12.23 -7.83
CA LYS A 69 3.81 13.36 -8.75
C LYS A 69 2.38 13.85 -8.84
N LEU A 70 2.16 15.01 -8.22
CA LEU A 70 0.87 15.70 -8.14
C LEU A 70 0.80 16.79 -9.21
#